data_AF-A0A842T3V9-F1
#
_entry.id   AF-A0A842T3V9-F1
#
_cell.length_a   1.000
_cell.length_b   1.000
_cell.length_c   1.000
_cell.angle_alpha   90.00
_cell.angle_beta   90.00
_cell.angle_gamma   90.00
#
_symmetry.space_group_name_H-M   'P 1'
#
loop_
_entity.id
_entity.type
_entity.pdbx_description
1 polymer ?
#
loop_
_entity_poly.entity_id
_entity_poly.type
_entity_poly.pdbx_seq_one_letter_code
_entity_poly.pdbx_strand_id
1 'polypeptide(L)' 'MTYSPPKKITVVISFLLLALGIILMVSIYWIPAVWDTLSTITIGTLSPIEFWVIIGLGLVFLSWLLLFIGINYRGI' A
#
# COMPACT_ATOMS: atom_id res chain seq x y z
N MET A 1 -27.97 1.40 -0.74
CA MET A 1 -26.80 0.65 -1.24
C MET A 1 -26.89 -0.76 -0.67
N THR A 2 -27.03 -1.78 -1.53
CA THR A 2 -27.12 -3.16 -1.06
C THR A 2 -25.72 -3.65 -0.73
N TYR A 3 -25.41 -3.78 0.55
CA TYR A 3 -24.15 -4.36 1.00
C TYR A 3 -23.99 -5.76 0.41
N SER A 4 -22.93 -5.96 -0.38
CA SER A 4 -22.51 -7.29 -0.80
C SER A 4 -21.19 -7.60 -0.09
N PRO A 5 -21.04 -8.78 0.54
CA PRO A 5 -19.76 -9.15 1.09
C PRO A 5 -18.71 -9.23 -0.04
N PRO A 6 -17.52 -8.62 0.15
CA PRO A 6 -16.43 -8.74 -0.82
C PRO A 6 -15.96 -10.19 -0.92
N LYS A 7 -15.46 -10.59 -2.10
CA LYS A 7 -14.90 -11.94 -2.28
C LYS A 7 -13.69 -12.13 -1.37
N LYS A 8 -13.49 -13.37 -0.89
CA LYS A 8 -12.34 -13.73 -0.05
C LYS A 8 -11.01 -13.28 -0.66
N ILE A 9 -10.85 -13.45 -1.97
CA ILE A 9 -9.63 -13.04 -2.69
C ILE A 9 -9.39 -11.53 -2.65
N THR A 10 -10.45 -10.72 -2.77
CA THR A 10 -10.36 -9.25 -2.67
C THR A 10 -9.88 -8.84 -1.28
N VAL A 11 -10.41 -9.46 -0.23
CA VAL A 11 -9.98 -9.20 1.16
C VAL A 11 -8.51 -9.56 1.35
N VAL A 12 -8.08 -10.72 0.85
CA VAL A 12 -6.67 -11.17 0.95
C VAL A 12 -5.74 -10.20 0.21
N ILE A 13 -6.05 -9.81 -1.02
CA ILE A 13 -5.21 -8.89 -1.80
C ILE A 13 -5.15 -7.52 -1.13
N SER A 14 -6.29 -6.98 -0.69
CA SER A 14 -6.31 -5.71 0.04
C SER A 14 -5.49 -5.77 1.32
N PHE A 15 -5.57 -6.87 2.07
CA PHE A 15 -4.78 -7.03 3.29
C PHE A 15 -3.28 -7.10 3.00
N LEU A 16 -2.86 -7.82 1.96
CA LEU A 16 -1.46 -7.89 1.54
C LEU A 16 -0.93 -6.51 1.11
N LEU A 17 -1.71 -5.75 0.34
CA LEU A 17 -1.34 -4.38 -0.06
C LEU A 17 -1.22 -3.45 1.15
N LEU A 18 -2.14 -3.57 2.11
CA LEU A 18 -2.08 -2.79 3.35
C LEU A 18 -0.82 -3.13 4.14
N ALA A 19 -0.56 -4.42 4.34
CA ALA A 19 0.62 -4.91 5.06
C ALA A 19 1.90 -4.42 4.40
N LEU A 20 2.00 -4.50 3.07
CA LEU A 20 3.14 -3.99 2.32
C LEU A 20 3.31 -2.47 2.49
N GLY A 21 2.23 -1.70 2.39
CA GLY A 21 2.28 -0.25 2.60
C GLY A 21 2.78 0.13 4.00
N ILE A 22 2.29 -0.57 5.03
CA ILE A 22 2.72 -0.35 6.43
C ILE A 22 4.16 -0.80 6.63
N ILE A 23 4.54 -1.98 6.15
CA ILE A 23 5.92 -2.49 6.25
C ILE A 23 6.89 -1.52 5.61
N LEU A 24 6.55 -1.00 4.43
CA LEU A 24 7.37 -0.02 3.73
C LEU A 24 7.56 1.25 4.58
N MET A 25 6.48 1.80 5.12
CA MET A 25 6.54 2.96 6.02
C MET A 25 7.38 2.71 7.27
N VAL A 26 7.20 1.56 7.94
CA VAL A 26 7.99 1.19 9.11
C VAL A 26 9.45 1.02 8.75
N SER A 27 9.75 0.39 7.61
CA SER A 27 11.12 0.10 7.17
C SER A 27 11.95 1.36 6.92
N ILE A 28 11.32 2.45 6.46
CA ILE A 28 11.99 3.75 6.24
C ILE A 28 12.55 4.31 7.55
N TYR A 29 11.86 4.10 8.68
CA TYR A 29 12.20 4.73 9.95
C TYR A 29 12.86 3.77 10.96
N TRP A 30 12.59 2.46 10.87
CA TRP A 30 12.95 1.49 11.93
C TRP A 30 14.01 0.47 11.49
N ILE A 31 14.28 0.33 10.19
CA ILE A 31 15.22 -0.68 9.68
C ILE A 31 16.30 0.01 8.82
N PRO A 32 17.40 0.48 9.43
CA PRO A 32 18.44 1.24 8.73
C PRO A 32 19.00 0.52 7.50
N ALA A 33 19.25 -0.80 7.59
CA ALA A 33 19.77 -1.58 6.47
C ALA A 33 18.84 -1.61 5.24
N VAL A 34 17.53 -1.59 5.47
CA VAL A 34 16.55 -1.53 4.38
C VAL A 34 16.52 -0.11 3.80
N TRP A 35 16.57 0.91 4.67
CA TRP A 35 16.63 2.30 4.25
C TRP A 35 17.89 2.63 3.43
N ASP A 36 19.05 2.11 3.82
CA ASP A 36 20.31 2.28 3.07
C ASP A 36 20.17 1.76 1.63
N THR A 37 19.42 0.68 1.44
CA THR A 37 19.15 0.14 0.10
C THR A 37 18.13 1.01 -0.65
N LEU A 38 17.01 1.37 -0.01
CA LEU A 38 15.92 2.13 -0.62
C LEU A 38 16.32 3.57 -0.98
N SER A 39 17.19 4.20 -0.17
CA SER A 39 17.64 5.58 -0.37
C SER A 39 18.52 5.78 -1.60
N THR A 40 19.07 4.69 -2.17
CA THR A 40 19.81 4.72 -3.44
C THR A 40 18.91 5.00 -4.64
N ILE A 41 17.61 4.74 -4.53
CA ILE A 41 16.64 4.96 -5.59
C ILE A 41 16.16 6.40 -5.52
N THR A 42 16.67 7.22 -6.44
CA THR A 42 16.26 8.61 -6.63
C THR A 42 15.46 8.73 -7.93
N ILE A 43 14.32 9.43 -7.87
CA ILE A 43 13.50 9.71 -9.05
C ILE A 43 13.26 11.21 -9.15
N GLY A 44 13.91 11.82 -10.14
CA GLY A 44 13.73 13.23 -10.48
C GLY A 44 14.08 14.16 -9.31
N THR A 45 13.14 15.03 -8.95
CA THR A 45 13.32 16.06 -7.93
C THR A 45 12.84 15.65 -6.54
N LEU A 46 12.27 14.46 -6.38
CA LEU A 46 11.77 13.99 -5.09
C LEU A 46 12.91 13.43 -4.25
N SER A 47 12.93 13.75 -2.96
CA SER A 47 13.81 13.04 -2.04
C SER A 47 13.39 11.56 -1.97
N PRO A 48 14.33 10.62 -1.74
CA PRO A 48 14.00 9.21 -1.61
C PRO A 48 12.92 8.95 -0.55
N ILE A 49 12.93 9.72 0.55
CA ILE A 49 11.94 9.58 1.62
C ILE A 49 10.55 9.92 1.10
N GLU A 50 10.38 11.08 0.47
CA GLU A 50 9.11 11.50 -0.11
C GLU A 50 8.60 10.48 -1.12
N PHE A 51 9.47 9.98 -1.99
CA PHE A 51 9.13 8.98 -2.98
C PHE A 51 8.56 7.69 -2.36
N TRP A 52 9.27 7.11 -1.39
CA TRP A 52 8.82 5.89 -0.73
C TRP A 52 7.58 6.10 0.14
N VAL A 53 7.45 7.25 0.79
CA VAL A 53 6.23 7.62 1.52
C VAL A 53 5.04 7.73 0.56
N ILE A 54 5.20 8.33 -0.61
CA ILE A 54 4.13 8.40 -1.63
C ILE A 54 3.72 6.98 -2.06
N ILE A 55 4.69 6.09 -2.31
CA ILE A 55 4.40 4.69 -2.68
C ILE A 55 3.62 3.98 -1.56
N GLY A 56 4.06 4.07 -0.31
CA GLY A 56 3.38 3.41 0.79
C GLY A 56 1.96 3.94 1.00
N LEU A 57 1.73 5.26 0.88
CA LEU A 57 0.39 5.83 0.90
C LEU A 57 -0.47 5.35 -0.28
N GLY A 58 0.13 5.24 -1.47
CA GLY A 58 -0.52 4.67 -2.64
C GLY A 58 -0.99 3.23 -2.42
N LEU A 59 -0.15 2.38 -1.80
CA LEU A 59 -0.50 1.00 -1.45
C LEU A 59 -1.64 0.92 -0.43
N VAL A 60 -1.61 1.76 0.61
CA VAL A 60 -2.67 1.84 1.62
C VAL A 60 -3.99 2.30 0.97
N PHE A 61 -3.93 3.31 0.10
CA PHE A 61 -5.09 3.78 -0.64
C PHE A 61 -5.66 2.71 -1.58
N LEU A 62 -4.80 2.01 -2.34
CA LEU A 62 -5.20 0.91 -3.22
C LEU A 62 -5.86 -0.24 -2.46
N SER A 63 -5.33 -0.58 -1.28
CA SER A 63 -5.94 -1.58 -0.40
C SER A 63 -7.38 -1.20 -0.04
N TRP A 64 -7.60 0.04 0.39
CA TRP A 64 -8.92 0.59 0.71
C TRP A 64 -9.85 0.65 -0.49
N LEU A 65 -9.34 1.10 -1.64
CA LEU A 65 -10.11 1.18 -2.88
C LEU A 65 -10.61 -0.21 -3.32
N LEU A 66 -9.75 -1.23 -3.24
CA LEU A 66 -10.13 -2.61 -3.57
C LEU A 66 -11.21 -3.16 -2.63
N LEU A 67 -11.12 -2.88 -1.33
CA LEU A 67 -12.19 -3.26 -0.39
C LEU A 67 -13.50 -2.53 -0.71
N PHE A 68 -13.42 -1.23 -0.98
CA PHE A 68 -14.58 -0.43 -1.35
C PHE A 68 -15.26 -0.95 -2.61
N ILE A 69 -14.48 -1.26 -3.65
CA ILE A 69 -14.99 -1.86 -4.89
C ILE A 69 -15.58 -3.24 -4.61
N GLY A 70 -14.92 -4.05 -3.78
CA GLY A 70 -15.39 -5.36 -3.35
C GLY A 70 -16.78 -5.32 -2.71
N ILE A 71 -17.03 -4.31 -1.88
CA ILE A 71 -18.30 -4.13 -1.17
C ILE A 71 -19.40 -3.62 -2.12
N ASN A 72 -19.08 -2.65 -2.97
CA ASN A 72 -20.09 -1.92 -3.76
C ASN A 72 -20.43 -2.59 -5.10
N TYR A 73 -19.47 -3.29 -5.71
CA TYR A 73 -19.61 -3.81 -7.08
C TYR A 73 -19.51 -5.34 -7.17
N ARG A 74 -19.69 -6.06 -6.05
CA ARG A 74 -19.50 -7.53 -5.94
C ARG A 74 -18.08 -8.02 -6.26
N GLY A 75 -17.09 -7.12 -6.22
CA GLY A 75 -15.68 -7.40 -6.50
C GLY A 75 -15.38 -7.78 -7.96
N ILE A 76 -14.09 -7.79 -8.29
CA ILE A 76 -13.56 -8.53 -9.45
C ILE A 76 -13.70 -10.02 -9.18
#